data_AF-A0A7S1KF33-F1
#
_entry.id   AF-A0A7S1KF33-F1
#
_cell.length_a   1.000
_cell.length_b   1.000
_cell.length_c   1.000
_cell.angle_alpha   90.00
_cell.angle_beta   90.00
_cell.angle_gamma   90.00
#
_symmetry.space_group_name_H-M   'P 1'
#
loop_
_entity.id
_entity.type
_entity.pdbx_description
1 polymer ?
#
loop_
_entity_poly.entity_id
_entity_poly.type
_entity_poly.pdbx_seq_one_letter_code
_entity_poly.pdbx_strand_id
1 'polypeptide(L)'
;VKRNVLNHFRGTHQLNSTGRTRIDRLVDNNRLLNLMTHSPHTPVEGCTTTASYRFAAGFTSHRLVLTDAGQLFVAWIHIMESPYMNTVLVQVRTAEPAVSGVGAFKDRFPVTT
;
A
#
# COMPACT_ATOMS: atom_id res chain seq x y z
N VAL A 1 1.91 11.08 13.37
CA VAL A 1 3.33 11.03 12.91
C VAL A 1 3.52 10.22 11.63
N LYS A 2 3.32 8.89 11.61
CA LYS A 2 3.54 8.02 10.43
C LYS A 2 2.92 8.53 9.11
N ARG A 3 1.66 9.01 9.16
CA ARG A 3 0.97 9.63 8.00
C ARG A 3 1.73 10.79 7.40
N ASN A 4 2.28 11.68 8.24
CA ASN A 4 2.95 12.90 7.78
C ASN A 4 4.26 12.55 7.10
N VAL A 5 5.01 11.59 7.65
CA VAL A 5 6.24 11.06 7.03
C VAL A 5 5.93 10.46 5.65
N LEU A 6 4.93 9.56 5.56
CA LEU A 6 4.55 8.95 4.28
C LEU A 6 3.99 9.96 3.26
N ASN A 7 3.33 11.03 3.73
CA ASN A 7 2.87 12.11 2.84
C ASN A 7 4.02 12.98 2.35
N HIS A 8 4.97 13.31 3.22
CA HIS A 8 6.17 14.05 2.84
C HIS A 8 6.99 13.25 1.81
N PHE A 9 7.22 11.97 2.08
CA PHE A 9 7.90 11.06 1.16
C PHE A 9 7.20 11.02 -0.21
N ARG A 10 5.87 10.83 -0.22
CA ARG A 10 5.05 10.87 -1.44
C ARG A 10 5.15 12.18 -2.22
N GLY A 11 5.31 13.32 -1.53
CA GLY A 11 5.40 14.63 -2.16
C GLY A 11 6.79 14.98 -2.67
N THR A 12 7.83 14.32 -2.15
CA THR A 12 9.25 14.61 -2.45
C THR A 12 9.89 13.60 -3.38
N HIS A 13 9.31 12.40 -3.52
CA HIS A 13 9.83 11.33 -4.36
C HIS A 13 8.92 11.06 -5.54
N GLN A 14 9.51 10.71 -6.69
CA GLN A 14 8.75 10.17 -7.81
C GLN A 14 8.20 8.80 -7.41
N LEU A 15 6.90 8.61 -7.60
CA LEU A 15 6.24 7.35 -7.31
C LEU A 15 5.61 6.76 -8.55
N ASN A 16 5.79 5.46 -8.70
CA ASN A 16 5.01 4.65 -9.61
C ASN A 16 3.85 4.04 -8.85
N SER A 17 2.72 3.86 -9.54
CA SER A 17 1.58 3.18 -8.96
C SER A 17 1.05 2.15 -9.94
N THR A 18 0.84 0.93 -9.46
CA THR A 18 0.36 -0.21 -10.24
C THR A 18 -0.85 -0.85 -9.57
N GLY A 19 -1.67 -1.53 -10.37
CA GLY A 19 -2.79 -2.35 -9.86
C GLY A 19 -3.85 -1.56 -9.10
N ARG A 20 -4.37 -0.47 -9.69
CA ARG A 20 -5.52 0.26 -9.13
C ARG A 20 -6.80 -0.55 -9.31
N THR A 21 -7.12 -1.38 -8.34
CA THR A 21 -8.24 -2.34 -8.43
C THR A 21 -9.23 -2.13 -7.29
N ARG A 22 -10.51 -2.40 -7.58
CA ARG A 22 -11.56 -2.47 -6.56
C ARG A 22 -11.78 -3.93 -6.19
N ILE A 23 -11.69 -4.23 -4.90
CA ILE A 23 -11.83 -5.58 -4.37
C ILE A 23 -13.00 -5.57 -3.38
N ASP A 24 -13.84 -6.60 -3.38
CA ASP A 24 -14.89 -6.74 -2.37
C ASP A 24 -14.27 -6.76 -0.97
N ARG A 25 -14.81 -5.97 -0.04
CA ARG A 25 -14.27 -5.87 1.33
C ARG A 25 -14.36 -7.20 2.11
N LEU A 26 -15.27 -8.09 1.73
CA LEU A 26 -15.52 -9.38 2.38
C LEU A 26 -14.74 -10.54 1.74
N VAL A 27 -13.87 -10.25 0.76
CA VAL A 27 -13.02 -11.25 0.11
C VAL A 27 -12.14 -12.00 1.11
N ASP A 28 -11.78 -13.24 0.76
CA ASP A 28 -10.86 -14.08 1.52
C ASP A 28 -11.30 -14.22 2.99
N ASN A 29 -12.55 -14.64 3.21
CA ASN A 29 -13.14 -14.83 4.54
C ASN A 29 -13.03 -13.59 5.44
N ASN A 30 -13.37 -12.41 4.89
CA ASN A 30 -13.28 -11.12 5.58
C ASN A 30 -11.86 -10.70 5.99
N ARG A 31 -10.81 -11.31 5.45
CA ARG A 31 -9.42 -10.95 5.80
C ARG A 31 -9.12 -9.48 5.48
N LEU A 32 -9.63 -8.97 4.35
CA LEU A 32 -9.45 -7.56 3.97
C LEU A 32 -10.21 -6.62 4.92
N LEU A 33 -11.46 -6.95 5.26
CA LEU A 33 -12.23 -6.21 6.26
C LEU A 33 -11.50 -6.18 7.61
N ASN A 34 -11.04 -7.34 8.07
CA ASN A 34 -10.30 -7.47 9.32
C ASN A 34 -9.05 -6.57 9.30
N LEU A 35 -8.23 -6.64 8.25
CA LEU A 35 -7.04 -5.80 8.11
C LEU A 35 -7.34 -4.28 8.23
N MET A 36 -8.54 -3.85 7.84
CA MET A 36 -8.97 -2.45 7.94
C MET A 36 -9.58 -2.09 9.30
N THR A 37 -10.19 -3.05 10.01
CA THR A 37 -10.80 -2.82 11.33
C THR A 37 -9.79 -2.93 12.47
N HIS A 38 -8.65 -3.59 12.25
CA HIS A 38 -7.58 -3.65 13.25
C HIS A 38 -7.01 -2.28 13.58
N SER A 39 -6.54 -2.15 14.82
CA SER A 39 -5.87 -0.94 15.28
C SER A 39 -4.67 -0.61 14.40
N PRO A 40 -4.46 0.65 13.98
CA PRO A 40 -3.26 1.06 13.23
C PRO A 40 -1.97 0.95 14.03
N HIS A 41 -2.08 0.70 15.34
CA HIS A 41 -0.94 0.42 16.22
C HIS A 41 -0.61 -1.06 16.29
N THR A 42 -1.47 -1.94 15.79
CA THR A 42 -1.18 -3.36 15.66
C THR A 42 -0.28 -3.56 14.42
N PRO A 43 0.89 -4.18 14.57
CA PRO A 43 1.72 -4.55 13.43
C PRO A 43 0.95 -5.49 12.49
N VAL A 44 1.13 -5.30 11.18
CA VAL A 44 0.64 -6.25 10.18
C VAL A 44 1.84 -7.09 9.77
N GLU A 45 1.68 -8.42 9.81
CA GLU A 45 2.74 -9.34 9.43
C GLU A 45 3.25 -9.04 8.00
N GLY A 46 4.57 -9.06 7.83
CA GLY A 46 5.22 -8.70 6.57
C GLY A 46 5.27 -7.20 6.25
N CYS A 47 4.77 -6.32 7.13
CA CYS A 47 4.85 -4.87 6.97
C CYS A 47 5.82 -4.26 7.99
N THR A 48 6.69 -3.38 7.52
CA THR A 48 7.60 -2.59 8.38
C THR A 48 6.87 -1.47 9.09
N THR A 49 5.82 -0.92 8.47
CA THR A 49 5.02 0.16 9.05
C THR A 49 3.59 0.12 8.54
N THR A 50 2.66 0.20 9.49
CA THR A 50 1.24 0.44 9.21
C THR A 50 0.85 1.86 9.62
N ALA A 51 0.08 2.53 8.77
CA ALA A 51 -0.54 3.81 9.09
C ALA A 51 -1.99 3.84 8.57
N SER A 52 -2.94 4.21 9.43
CA SER A 52 -4.30 4.52 9.01
C SER A 52 -4.63 5.98 9.25
N TYR A 53 -5.59 6.50 8.48
CA TYR A 53 -6.14 7.83 8.67
C TYR A 53 -7.51 7.99 8.03
N ARG A 54 -8.36 8.83 8.64
CA ARG A 54 -9.68 9.20 8.11
C ARG A 54 -9.67 10.55 7.41
N PHE A 55 -10.52 10.68 6.40
CA PHE A 55 -10.81 11.93 5.70
C PHE A 55 -12.16 12.50 6.13
N ALA A 56 -12.37 13.80 5.93
CA ALA A 56 -13.57 14.51 6.35
C ALA A 56 -14.88 13.94 5.77
N ALA A 57 -14.83 13.30 4.59
CA ALA A 57 -15.97 12.65 3.94
C ALA A 57 -16.17 11.18 4.36
N GLY A 58 -15.62 10.76 5.50
CA GLY A 58 -15.81 9.40 6.04
C GLY A 58 -14.95 8.31 5.38
N PHE A 59 -14.16 8.63 4.36
CA PHE A 59 -13.21 7.69 3.77
C PHE A 59 -12.11 7.33 4.78
N THR A 60 -11.76 6.06 4.85
CA THR A 60 -10.62 5.58 5.63
C THR A 60 -9.53 5.14 4.68
N SER A 61 -8.27 5.46 4.99
CA SER A 61 -7.13 4.97 4.23
C SER A 61 -6.13 4.27 5.13
N HIS A 62 -5.67 3.11 4.65
CA HIS A 62 -4.61 2.32 5.26
C HIS A 62 -3.42 2.29 4.31
N ARG A 63 -2.22 2.44 4.86
CA ARG A 63 -0.95 2.25 4.16
C ARG A 63 -0.16 1.18 4.88
N LEU A 64 0.21 0.15 4.12
CA LEU A 64 1.01 -0.98 4.57
C LEU A 64 2.36 -0.89 3.86
N VAL A 65 3.38 -0.42 4.58
CA VAL A 65 4.72 -0.30 4.06
C VAL A 65 5.40 -1.66 4.13
N LEU A 66 5.85 -2.15 2.98
CA LEU A 66 6.46 -3.47 2.82
C LEU A 66 7.97 -3.45 3.02
N THR A 67 8.58 -2.28 2.83
CA THR A 67 10.03 -2.10 2.90
C THR A 67 10.40 -1.09 3.97
N ASP A 68 11.61 -1.22 4.52
CA ASP A 68 12.07 -0.29 5.53
C ASP A 68 12.61 1.01 4.90
N ALA A 69 12.60 2.10 5.67
CA ALA A 69 13.11 3.40 5.22
C ALA A 69 14.63 3.40 4.99
N GLY A 70 15.37 2.39 5.47
CA GLY A 70 16.79 2.21 5.15
C GLY A 70 17.06 1.66 3.74
N GLN A 71 16.02 1.28 2.98
CA GLN A 71 16.16 0.75 1.63
C GLN A 71 16.03 1.86 0.58
N LEU A 72 16.82 1.76 -0.50
CA LEU A 72 16.78 2.70 -1.64
C LEU A 72 15.43 2.72 -2.36
N PHE A 73 14.59 1.71 -2.14
CA PHE A 73 13.25 1.60 -2.69
C PHE A 73 12.23 1.47 -1.58
N VAL A 74 11.16 2.29 -1.66
CA VAL A 74 10.04 2.20 -0.73
C VAL A 74 8.82 1.66 -1.46
N ALA A 75 8.28 0.54 -1.00
CA ALA A 75 7.07 -0.08 -1.52
C ALA A 75 5.98 -0.11 -0.46
N TRP A 76 4.75 0.23 -0.83
CA TRP A 76 3.60 0.11 0.06
C TRP A 76 2.31 -0.19 -0.67
N ILE A 77 1.39 -0.83 0.05
CA ILE A 77 0.02 -1.04 -0.38
C ILE A 77 -0.81 0.11 0.17
N HIS A 78 -1.48 0.84 -0.72
CA HIS A 78 -2.43 1.89 -0.39
C HIS A 78 -3.84 1.34 -0.52
N ILE A 79 -4.55 1.29 0.60
CA ILE A 79 -5.92 0.82 0.72
C ILE A 79 -6.79 2.04 1.04
N MET A 80 -7.90 2.19 0.33
CA MET A 80 -8.86 3.27 0.54
C MET A 80 -10.28 2.69 0.56
N GLU A 81 -10.93 2.86 1.70
CA GLU A 81 -12.29 2.44 1.98
C GLU A 81 -13.23 3.63 1.82
N SER A 82 -14.36 3.38 1.15
CA SER A 82 -15.47 4.31 1.05
C SER A 82 -16.63 3.80 1.90
N PRO A 83 -17.26 4.64 2.75
CA PRO A 83 -18.45 4.22 3.50
C PRO A 83 -19.67 3.96 2.59
N TYR A 84 -19.60 4.37 1.33
CA TYR A 84 -20.71 4.28 0.37
C TYR A 84 -20.58 3.09 -0.60
N MET A 85 -19.52 2.29 -0.49
CA MET A 85 -19.23 1.20 -1.42
C MET A 85 -18.88 -0.08 -0.66
N ASN A 86 -19.31 -1.23 -1.17
CA ASN A 86 -18.89 -2.54 -0.64
C ASN A 86 -17.50 -2.96 -1.15
N THR A 87 -16.85 -2.13 -1.96
CA THR A 87 -15.51 -2.39 -2.49
C THR A 87 -14.49 -1.44 -1.90
N VAL A 88 -13.26 -1.95 -1.79
CA VAL A 88 -12.09 -1.24 -1.32
C VAL A 88 -11.17 -0.99 -2.51
N LEU A 89 -10.67 0.24 -2.63
CA LEU A 89 -9.65 0.55 -3.62
C LEU A 89 -8.28 0.12 -3.07
N VAL A 90 -7.59 -0.74 -3.80
CA VAL A 90 -6.22 -1.17 -3.47
C VAL A 90 -5.29 -0.73 -4.59
N GLN A 91 -4.11 -0.25 -4.23
CA GLN A 91 -3.08 0.20 -5.15
C GLN A 91 -1.71 -0.09 -4.56
N VAL A 92 -0.79 -0.62 -5.36
CA VAL A 92 0.62 -0.73 -4.97
C VAL A 92 1.34 0.53 -5.41
N ARG A 93 2.18 1.09 -4.54
CA ARG A 93 3.05 2.22 -4.85
C ARG A 93 4.49 1.86 -4.59
N THR A 94 5.37 2.26 -5.50
CA THR A 94 6.82 2.08 -5.38
C THR A 94 7.53 3.40 -5.64
N ALA A 95 8.68 3.59 -4.98
CA ALA A 95 9.55 4.75 -5.11
C ALA A 95 10.83 4.44 -5.89
N GLU A 96 10.78 3.46 -6.80
CA GLU A 96 11.94 3.03 -7.56
C GLU A 96 12.46 4.18 -8.44
N PRO A 97 13.80 4.39 -8.51
CA PRO A 97 14.36 5.35 -9.45
C PRO A 97 13.97 4.98 -10.89
N ALA A 98 13.79 5.99 -11.75
CA ALA A 98 13.65 5.76 -13.17
C ALA A 98 14.94 5.09 -13.70
N VAL A 99 14.87 3.78 -13.98
CA VAL A 99 15.98 3.05 -14.57
C VAL A 99 16.06 3.42 -16.05
N SER A 100 16.86 4.43 -16.39
CA SER A 100 17.25 4.68 -17.78
C SER A 100 18.33 3.68 -18.19
N GLY A 101 17.90 2.57 -18.78
CA GLY A 101 18.78 1.55 -19.38
C GLY A 101 18.60 0.18 -18.74
N VAL A 102 18.05 -0.76 -19.52
CA VAL A 102 18.12 -2.24 -19.36
C VAL A 102 18.31 -2.71 -17.90
N GLY A 103 17.32 -2.44 -17.04
CA GLY A 103 17.31 -2.89 -15.64
C GLY A 103 16.67 -4.27 -15.46
N ALA A 104 17.25 -5.08 -14.58
CA ALA A 104 17.03 -6.51 -14.33
C ALA A 104 15.66 -6.94 -13.76
N PHE A 105 14.61 -6.14 -13.94
CA PHE A 105 13.26 -6.43 -13.44
C PHE A 105 12.23 -6.52 -14.56
N LYS A 106 12.63 -6.91 -15.77
CA LYS A 106 11.66 -7.01 -16.86
C LYS A 106 10.75 -8.24 -16.79
N ASP A 107 11.19 -9.38 -16.27
CA ASP A 107 10.33 -10.56 -16.20
C ASP A 107 10.78 -11.49 -15.06
N ARG A 108 10.02 -11.56 -13.97
CA ARG A 108 10.07 -12.73 -13.07
C ARG A 108 8.75 -13.47 -13.20
N PHE A 109 8.60 -14.18 -14.31
CA PHE A 109 7.65 -15.30 -14.34
C PHE A 109 8.12 -16.37 -13.33
N PRO A 110 7.20 -17.08 -12.67
CA PRO A 110 7.56 -18.07 -11.68
C PRO A 110 8.32 -19.22 -12.37
N VAL A 111 9.51 -19.53 -11.85
CA VAL A 111 10.22 -20.76 -12.21
C VAL A 111 9.47 -21.90 -11.55
N THR A 112 8.71 -22.67 -12.33
CA THR A 112 8.19 -23.96 -11.88
C THR A 112 9.35 -24.96 -11.89
N THR A 113 9.60 -25.59 -10.74
CA THR A 113 10.55 -26.70 -10.59
C THR A 113 9.85 -28.01 -10.90
#